data_AF-A0A519BJR7-F1
#
_entry.id   AF-A0A519BJR7-F1
#
_cell.length_a   1.000
_cell.length_b   1.000
_cell.length_c   1.000
_cell.angle_alpha   90.00
_cell.angle_beta   90.00
_cell.angle_gamma   90.00
#
_symmetry.space_group_name_H-M   'P 1'
#
loop_
_entity.id
_entity.type
_entity.pdbx_description
1 polymer ?
#
loop_
_entity_poly.entity_id
_entity_poly.type
_entity_poly.pdbx_seq_one_letter_code
_entity_poly.pdbx_strand_id
1 'polypeptide(L)'
;MKKIKFIDDNETGFNINNIKNNIFITSFGYSHVFNYPYILVKEIEKLSKKIDKDKIDVYFDLSSVLGKDASNKYFLITYDKNKKDFDYSSKKTVLELFKCDDDDESNNVDEESYLDKANYRMAIRKKRNSKISLNTNRVTNRILSHRKTQA
;
A
#
# COMPACT_ATOMS: atom_id res chain seq x y z
N MET A 1 -10.39 -15.53 -6.33
CA MET A 1 -9.12 -15.26 -5.61
C MET A 1 -8.50 -16.59 -5.17
N LYS A 2 -7.27 -16.87 -5.59
CA LYS A 2 -6.55 -18.12 -5.29
C LYS A 2 -5.58 -17.90 -4.13
N LYS A 3 -5.53 -18.82 -3.17
CA LYS A 3 -4.61 -18.78 -2.02
C LYS A 3 -3.39 -19.67 -2.31
N ILE A 4 -2.18 -19.13 -2.15
CA ILE A 4 -0.90 -19.82 -2.27
C ILE A 4 -0.23 -19.81 -0.91
N LYS A 5 0.18 -20.98 -0.42
CA LYS A 5 0.88 -21.14 0.85
C LYS A 5 2.36 -21.38 0.60
N PHE A 6 3.20 -20.87 1.49
CA PHE A 6 4.62 -21.20 1.50
C PHE A 6 4.84 -22.55 2.17
N ILE A 7 5.91 -23.25 1.75
CA ILE A 7 6.16 -24.65 2.10
C ILE A 7 6.54 -24.80 3.58
N ASP A 8 7.19 -23.78 4.15
CA ASP A 8 7.90 -23.93 5.41
C ASP A 8 7.00 -23.87 6.64
N ASP A 9 5.85 -23.20 6.58
CA ASP A 9 4.97 -23.03 7.75
C ASP A 9 3.47 -23.25 7.47
N ASN A 10 3.01 -23.38 6.22
CA ASN A 10 1.60 -23.52 5.83
C ASN A 10 0.60 -22.44 6.35
N GLU A 11 1.09 -21.48 7.11
CA GLU A 11 0.36 -20.40 7.77
C GLU A 11 0.59 -19.06 7.06
N THR A 12 1.67 -18.96 6.29
CA THR A 12 2.02 -17.78 5.53
C THR A 12 1.95 -18.01 4.02
N GLY A 13 1.81 -16.92 3.28
CA GLY A 13 1.64 -17.00 1.83
C GLY A 13 1.05 -15.74 1.23
N PHE A 14 0.41 -15.89 0.07
CA PHE A 14 -0.28 -14.81 -0.61
C PHE A 14 -1.54 -15.27 -1.31
N ASN A 15 -2.50 -14.35 -1.44
CA ASN A 15 -3.60 -14.48 -2.36
C ASN A 15 -3.20 -13.84 -3.69
N ILE A 16 -3.59 -14.45 -4.80
CA ILE A 16 -3.42 -13.93 -6.15
C ILE A 16 -4.75 -13.95 -6.88
N ASN A 17 -5.06 -12.87 -7.60
CA ASN A 17 -6.31 -12.76 -8.35
C ASN A 17 -6.12 -11.97 -9.65
N ASN A 18 -6.94 -12.27 -10.65
CA ASN A 18 -7.13 -11.42 -11.82
C ASN A 18 -8.34 -10.52 -11.57
N ILE A 19 -8.16 -9.20 -11.71
CA ILE A 19 -9.23 -8.21 -11.64
C ILE A 19 -9.04 -7.25 -12.81
N LYS A 20 -10.03 -7.17 -13.70
CA LYS A 20 -10.02 -6.26 -14.87
C LYS A 20 -8.72 -6.35 -15.70
N ASN A 21 -8.25 -7.57 -16.00
CA ASN A 21 -7.03 -7.84 -16.76
C ASN A 21 -5.72 -7.38 -16.10
N ASN A 22 -5.74 -7.19 -14.77
CA ASN A 22 -4.56 -6.91 -13.94
C ASN A 22 -4.44 -7.98 -12.86
N ILE A 23 -3.22 -8.19 -12.37
CA ILE A 23 -2.96 -9.17 -11.31
C ILE A 23 -2.83 -8.44 -9.98
N PHE A 24 -3.55 -8.93 -8.96
CA PHE A 24 -3.51 -8.40 -7.61
C PHE A 24 -3.00 -9.46 -6.65
N ILE A 25 -2.06 -9.08 -5.79
CA ILE A 25 -1.36 -9.97 -4.87
C ILE A 25 -1.39 -9.38 -3.47
N THR A 26 -1.91 -10.14 -2.52
CA THR A 26 -1.97 -9.75 -1.10
C THR A 26 -1.36 -10.82 -0.22
N SER A 27 -0.33 -10.48 0.54
CA SER A 27 0.26 -11.40 1.54
C SER A 27 -0.72 -11.68 2.68
N PHE A 28 -0.62 -12.86 3.29
CA PHE A 28 -1.24 -13.17 4.57
C PHE A 28 -0.24 -13.86 5.50
N GLY A 29 -0.53 -13.81 6.81
CA GLY A 29 0.41 -14.25 7.85
C GLY A 29 1.53 -13.24 8.05
N TYR A 30 2.70 -13.70 8.49
CA TYR A 30 3.86 -12.87 8.78
C TYR A 30 4.86 -12.76 7.63
N SER A 31 4.57 -13.38 6.48
CA SER A 31 5.51 -13.47 5.36
C SER A 31 5.26 -12.41 4.29
N HIS A 32 6.33 -12.05 3.59
CA HIS A 32 6.32 -11.13 2.46
C HIS A 32 6.17 -11.92 1.15
N VAL A 33 5.40 -11.41 0.19
CA VAL A 33 5.32 -11.94 -1.19
C VAL A 33 6.70 -12.17 -1.85
N PHE A 34 7.74 -11.42 -1.50
CA PHE A 34 9.09 -11.56 -2.06
C PHE A 34 9.96 -12.58 -1.32
N ASN A 35 9.47 -13.21 -0.25
CA ASN A 35 10.20 -14.29 0.43
C ASN A 35 10.33 -15.54 -0.47
N TYR A 36 9.41 -15.74 -1.42
CA TYR A 36 9.41 -16.87 -2.36
C TYR A 36 9.23 -16.39 -3.80
N PRO A 37 10.23 -15.68 -4.37
CA PRO A 37 10.10 -15.02 -5.66
C PRO A 37 9.84 -16.01 -6.80
N TYR A 38 10.41 -17.22 -6.72
CA TYR A 38 10.17 -18.27 -7.71
C TYR A 38 8.71 -18.74 -7.75
N ILE A 39 8.09 -18.98 -6.59
CA ILE A 39 6.67 -19.39 -6.50
C ILE A 39 5.79 -18.25 -7.01
N LEU A 40 6.10 -17.01 -6.62
CA LEU A 40 5.39 -15.82 -7.05
C LEU A 40 5.36 -15.67 -8.58
N VAL A 41 6.54 -15.68 -9.22
CA VAL A 41 6.68 -15.54 -10.68
C VAL A 41 5.95 -16.66 -11.40
N LYS A 42 6.08 -17.91 -10.93
CA LYS A 42 5.41 -19.07 -11.53
C LYS A 42 3.88 -18.93 -11.48
N GLU A 43 3.32 -18.40 -10.39
CA GLU A 43 1.87 -18.20 -10.27
C GLU A 43 1.38 -17.00 -11.11
N ILE A 44 2.19 -15.95 -11.26
CA ILE A 44 1.93 -14.83 -12.17
C ILE A 44 1.94 -15.30 -13.62
N GLU A 45 2.94 -16.09 -14.05
CA GLU A 45 3.00 -16.66 -15.41
C GLU A 45 1.81 -17.58 -15.70
N LYS A 46 1.35 -18.37 -14.72
CA LYS A 46 0.14 -19.20 -14.90
C LYS A 46 -1.11 -18.36 -15.08
N LEU A 47 -1.24 -17.28 -14.31
CA LEU A 47 -2.42 -16.42 -14.36
C LEU A 47 -2.42 -15.53 -15.61
N SER A 48 -1.25 -15.06 -16.05
CA SER A 48 -1.09 -14.20 -17.23
C SER A 48 -1.54 -14.87 -18.53
N LYS A 49 -1.46 -16.20 -18.62
CA LYS A 49 -1.99 -16.98 -19.76
C LYS A 49 -3.49 -16.79 -19.98
N LYS A 50 -4.23 -16.39 -18.94
CA LYS A 50 -5.68 -16.16 -19.00
C LYS A 50 -6.05 -14.69 -19.25
N ILE A 51 -5.05 -13.82 -19.42
CA ILE A 51 -5.23 -12.39 -19.62
C ILE A 51 -4.83 -12.05 -21.05
N ASP A 52 -5.75 -11.44 -21.78
CA ASP A 52 -5.59 -11.02 -23.17
C ASP A 52 -4.91 -9.64 -23.25
N LYS A 53 -3.68 -9.59 -22.74
CA LYS A 53 -2.74 -8.46 -22.82
C LYS A 53 -1.33 -9.02 -22.81
N ASP A 54 -0.41 -8.43 -23.55
CA ASP A 54 1.02 -8.81 -23.54
C ASP A 54 1.76 -8.27 -22.31
N LYS A 55 1.38 -7.07 -21.88
CA LYS A 55 1.89 -6.42 -20.68
C LYS A 55 0.77 -6.35 -19.64
N ILE A 56 1.06 -6.81 -18.44
CA ILE A 56 0.08 -6.94 -17.36
C ILE A 56 0.58 -6.20 -16.15
N ASP A 57 -0.24 -5.30 -15.63
CA ASP A 57 0.04 -4.63 -14.37
C ASP A 57 -0.17 -5.58 -13.20
N VAL A 58 0.85 -5.66 -12.33
CA VAL A 58 0.86 -6.49 -11.13
C VAL A 58 0.94 -5.59 -9.91
N TYR A 59 -0.12 -5.63 -9.11
CA TYR A 59 -0.28 -4.85 -7.90
C TYR A 59 0.04 -5.72 -6.68
N PHE A 60 1.00 -5.26 -5.89
CA PHE A 60 1.43 -5.87 -4.65
C PHE A 60 0.94 -5.05 -3.46
N ASP A 61 0.23 -5.70 -2.54
CA ASP A 61 -0.05 -5.15 -1.23
C ASP A 61 1.09 -5.47 -0.26
N LEU A 62 1.75 -4.41 0.19
CA LEU A 62 2.88 -4.41 1.13
C LEU A 62 2.44 -4.08 2.57
N SER A 63 1.14 -4.11 2.87
CA SER A 63 0.61 -3.82 4.22
C SER A 63 1.21 -4.73 5.31
N SER A 64 1.61 -5.95 4.97
CA SER A 64 2.29 -6.89 5.89
C SER A 64 3.66 -6.39 6.34
N VAL A 65 4.31 -5.56 5.53
CA VAL A 65 5.69 -5.07 5.74
C VAL A 65 5.67 -3.65 6.29
N LEU A 66 4.83 -2.80 5.70
CA LEU A 66 4.78 -1.38 6.01
C LEU A 66 3.75 -1.04 7.11
N GLY A 67 2.92 -2.01 7.50
CA GLY A 67 1.78 -1.79 8.39
C GLY A 67 0.54 -1.27 7.66
N LYS A 68 -0.63 -1.48 8.27
CA LYS A 68 -1.94 -1.20 7.65
C LYS A 68 -2.19 0.28 7.32
N ASP A 69 -1.57 1.17 8.09
CA ASP A 69 -1.76 2.63 8.01
C ASP A 69 -0.75 3.32 7.06
N ALA A 70 0.12 2.55 6.41
CA ALA A 70 1.08 3.10 5.44
C ALA A 70 0.34 3.65 4.21
N SER A 71 0.58 4.92 3.89
CA SER A 71 -0.02 5.59 2.73
C SER A 71 0.43 4.97 1.40
N ASN A 72 1.64 4.39 1.34
CA ASN A 72 2.26 3.83 0.13
C ASN A 72 2.30 2.30 0.15
N LYS A 73 1.26 1.66 0.67
CA LYS A 73 1.24 0.19 0.83
C LYS A 73 1.07 -0.61 -0.45
N TYR A 74 0.78 0.05 -1.58
CA TYR A 74 0.60 -0.63 -2.85
C TYR A 74 1.74 -0.30 -3.80
N PHE A 75 2.35 -1.36 -4.33
CA PHE A 75 3.44 -1.32 -5.30
C PHE A 75 2.96 -1.92 -6.62
N LEU A 76 3.14 -1.17 -7.70
CA LEU A 76 2.83 -1.58 -9.07
C LEU A 76 4.13 -1.90 -9.80
N ILE A 77 4.13 -2.98 -10.57
CA ILE A 77 5.12 -3.30 -11.58
C ILE A 77 4.45 -4.01 -12.74
N THR A 78 4.91 -3.76 -13.96
CA THR A 78 4.40 -4.42 -15.16
C THR A 78 5.15 -5.72 -15.42
N TYR A 79 4.41 -6.79 -15.71
CA TYR A 79 4.91 -8.07 -16.17
C TYR A 79 4.75 -8.19 -17.69
N ASP A 80 5.83 -8.51 -18.40
CA ASP A 80 5.86 -8.72 -19.84
C ASP A 80 5.80 -10.22 -20.13
N LYS A 81 4.71 -10.70 -20.76
CA LYS A 81 4.51 -12.12 -21.08
C LYS A 81 5.52 -12.65 -22.10
N ASN A 82 5.98 -11.80 -23.01
CA ASN A 82 6.89 -12.20 -24.08
C ASN A 82 8.29 -12.42 -23.52
N LYS A 83 8.71 -11.57 -22.59
CA LYS A 83 9.98 -11.70 -21.88
C LYS A 83 9.91 -12.65 -20.68
N LYS A 84 8.69 -12.95 -20.22
CA LYS A 84 8.38 -13.65 -18.97
C LYS A 84 9.04 -13.03 -17.76
N ASP A 85 9.16 -11.71 -17.76
CA ASP A 85 9.92 -10.95 -16.76
C ASP A 85 9.17 -9.68 -16.35
N PHE A 86 9.59 -9.08 -15.24
CA PHE A 86 9.10 -7.80 -14.80
C PHE A 86 9.89 -6.66 -15.42
N ASP A 87 9.17 -5.65 -15.89
CA ASP A 87 9.75 -4.37 -16.28
C ASP A 87 9.95 -3.51 -15.02
N TYR A 88 11.14 -3.58 -14.41
CA TYR A 88 11.44 -2.79 -13.20
C TYR A 88 11.50 -1.27 -13.44
N SER A 89 11.53 -0.81 -14.69
CA SER A 89 11.42 0.63 -15.00
C SER A 89 10.00 1.16 -14.83
N SER A 90 9.01 0.27 -14.89
CA SER A 90 7.58 0.59 -14.71
C SER A 90 7.15 0.69 -13.24
N LYS A 91 8.08 0.52 -12.30
CA LYS A 91 7.76 0.48 -10.87
C LYS A 91 7.16 1.81 -10.41
N LYS A 92 5.98 1.74 -9.78
CA LYS A 92 5.30 2.92 -9.21
C LYS A 92 4.65 2.55 -7.90
N THR A 93 4.70 3.46 -6.93
CA THR A 93 3.79 3.36 -5.78
C THR A 93 2.44 3.94 -6.16
N VAL A 94 1.35 3.45 -5.54
CA VAL A 94 0.00 3.98 -5.86
C VAL A 94 -0.11 5.49 -5.60
N LEU A 95 0.68 6.06 -4.70
CA LEU A 95 0.74 7.53 -4.52
C LEU A 95 1.34 8.27 -5.72
N GLU A 96 2.26 7.66 -6.47
CA GLU A 96 2.83 8.25 -7.68
C GLU A 96 1.87 8.17 -8.86
N LEU A 97 0.95 7.20 -8.87
CA LEU A 97 -0.11 7.10 -9.89
C LEU A 97 -1.16 8.21 -9.78
N PHE A 98 -1.36 8.78 -8.59
CA PHE A 98 -2.30 9.90 -8.35
C PHE A 98 -1.64 11.29 -8.37
N LYS A 99 -0.37 11.38 -8.78
CA LYS A 99 0.34 12.67 -8.98
C LYS A 99 0.33 13.14 -10.43
N CYS A 100 -0.22 12.35 -11.36
CA CYS A 100 -0.39 12.78 -12.74
C CYS A 100 -1.80 13.32 -12.88
N ASP A 101 -1.94 14.65 -12.85
CA ASP A 101 -3.00 15.45 -13.50
C ASP A 101 -2.85 16.97 -13.25
N ASP A 102 -1.81 17.44 -12.52
CA ASP A 102 -1.61 18.88 -12.21
C ASP A 102 -0.36 19.54 -12.85
N ASP A 103 0.28 18.93 -13.87
CA ASP A 103 1.47 19.52 -14.51
C ASP A 103 1.23 19.90 -15.98
N ASP A 104 0.30 20.84 -16.20
CA ASP A 104 0.43 21.86 -17.25
C ASP A 104 0.72 23.19 -16.54
N GLU A 105 1.98 23.46 -16.17
CA GLU A 105 2.61 24.77 -16.37
C GLU A 105 4.09 24.81 -15.94
N SER A 106 4.86 25.33 -16.88
CA SER A 106 6.22 25.85 -16.84
C SER A 106 6.93 26.10 -15.49
N ASN A 107 8.19 25.64 -15.48
CA ASN A 107 9.42 26.38 -15.13
C ASN A 107 9.48 27.25 -13.85
N ASN A 108 10.52 26.95 -13.07
CA ASN A 108 11.05 27.69 -11.91
C ASN A 108 10.14 27.68 -10.68
N VAL A 109 10.46 26.82 -9.71
CA VAL A 109 9.91 26.94 -8.36
C VAL A 109 11.06 26.91 -7.35
N ASP A 110 11.30 28.11 -6.81
CA ASP A 110 12.24 28.45 -5.77
C ASP A 110 12.08 27.55 -4.52
N GLU A 111 13.22 27.26 -3.86
CA GLU A 111 13.32 26.39 -2.69
C GLU A 111 12.41 26.80 -1.51
N GLU A 112 11.88 28.03 -1.49
CA GLU A 112 10.92 28.51 -0.48
C GLU A 112 9.58 27.73 -0.47
N SER A 113 9.15 27.16 -1.61
CA SER A 113 7.90 26.39 -1.72
C SER A 113 7.90 25.08 -0.92
N TYR A 114 9.07 24.47 -0.76
CA TYR A 114 9.22 23.21 -0.02
C TYR A 114 9.12 23.41 1.49
N LEU A 115 9.63 24.53 2.00
CA LEU A 115 9.53 24.88 3.43
C LEU A 115 8.06 25.10 3.82
N ASP A 116 7.29 25.77 2.97
CA ASP A 116 5.87 26.02 3.24
C ASP A 116 5.02 24.74 3.19
N LYS A 117 5.30 23.81 2.26
CA LYS A 117 4.65 22.50 2.24
C LYS A 117 5.01 21.65 3.47
N ALA A 118 6.25 21.73 3.96
CA ALA A 118 6.66 21.04 5.19
C ALA A 118 5.99 21.64 6.43
N ASN A 119 5.90 22.97 6.51
CA ASN A 119 5.24 23.70 7.59
C ASN A 119 3.73 23.42 7.61
N TYR A 120 3.08 23.36 6.45
CA TYR A 120 1.68 22.97 6.32
C TYR A 120 1.43 21.53 6.81
N ARG A 121 2.31 20.58 6.45
CA ARG A 121 2.25 19.18 6.93
C ARG A 121 2.45 19.08 8.44
N MET A 122 3.38 19.86 9.01
CA MET A 122 3.57 19.97 10.46
C MET A 122 2.36 20.56 11.18
N ALA A 123 1.72 21.59 10.60
CA ALA A 123 0.51 22.20 11.14
C ALA A 123 -0.68 21.22 11.15
N ILE A 124 -0.88 20.44 10.07
CA ILE A 124 -1.90 19.38 10.04
C ILE A 124 -1.63 18.31 11.09
N ARG A 125 -0.37 17.89 11.26
CA ARG A 125 0.02 16.87 12.26
C ARG A 125 -0.25 17.36 13.68
N LYS A 126 0.12 18.61 14.01
CA LYS A 126 -0.18 19.23 15.32
C LYS A 126 -1.69 19.33 15.57
N LYS A 127 -2.48 19.71 14.56
CA LYS A 127 -3.95 19.81 14.65
C LYS A 127 -4.66 18.46 14.82
N ARG A 128 -4.10 17.38 14.27
CA ARG A 128 -4.58 16.01 14.50
C ARG A 128 -4.25 15.52 15.92
N ASN A 129 -3.03 15.77 16.38
CA ASN A 129 -2.61 15.36 17.72
C ASN A 129 -3.37 16.11 18.83
N SER A 130 -3.71 17.39 18.64
CA SER A 130 -4.53 18.14 19.59
C SER A 130 -5.97 17.62 19.65
N LYS A 131 -6.56 17.20 18.52
CA LYS A 131 -7.89 16.55 18.49
C LYS A 131 -7.90 15.20 19.20
N ILE A 132 -6.82 14.41 19.06
CA ILE A 132 -6.69 13.12 19.76
C ILE A 132 -6.59 13.34 21.27
N SER A 133 -5.76 14.29 21.72
CA SER A 133 -5.62 14.70 23.13
C SER A 133 -6.95 15.18 23.75
N LEU A 134 -7.73 15.97 23.01
CA LEU A 134 -9.05 16.44 23.45
C LEU A 134 -10.06 15.29 23.58
N ASN A 135 -9.98 14.29 22.70
CA ASN A 135 -10.89 13.13 22.74
C ASN A 135 -10.53 12.18 23.89
N THR A 136 -9.25 11.97 24.16
CA THR A 136 -8.78 11.18 25.32
C THR A 136 -9.20 11.82 26.65
N ASN A 137 -9.12 13.14 26.77
CA ASN A 137 -9.53 13.87 27.98
C ASN A 137 -11.05 13.84 28.21
N ARG A 138 -11.86 13.81 27.15
CA ARG A 138 -13.32 13.63 27.26
C ARG A 138 -13.70 12.23 27.71
N VAL A 139 -13.00 11.21 27.22
CA VAL A 139 -13.25 9.81 27.58
C VAL A 139 -12.85 9.54 29.03
N THR A 140 -11.69 10.03 29.48
CA THR A 140 -11.24 9.87 30.88
C THR A 140 -12.14 10.60 31.88
N ASN A 141 -12.59 11.81 31.57
CA ASN A 141 -13.54 12.54 32.42
C ASN A 141 -14.92 11.88 32.51
N ARG A 142 -15.41 11.24 31.42
CA ARG A 142 -16.65 10.45 31.45
C ARG A 142 -16.54 9.24 32.37
N ILE A 143 -15.42 8.50 32.29
CA ILE A 143 -15.17 7.31 33.13
C ILE A 143 -15.06 7.70 34.61
N LEU A 144 -14.39 8.81 34.93
CA LEU A 144 -14.27 9.30 36.31
C LEU A 144 -15.62 9.79 36.87
N SER A 145 -16.49 10.39 36.05
CA SER A 145 -17.83 10.81 36.48
C SER A 145 -18.78 9.64 36.77
N HIS A 146 -18.70 8.54 36.03
CA HIS A 146 -19.53 7.35 36.26
C HIS A 146 -19.13 6.57 37.52
N ARG A 147 -17.85 6.62 37.93
CA ARG A 147 -17.40 5.97 39.17
C ARG A 147 -17.82 6.70 40.45
N LYS A 148 -18.10 8.01 40.39
CA LYS A 148 -18.61 8.78 41.54
C LYS A 148 -20.10 8.59 41.80
N THR A 149 -20.86 8.05 40.85
CA THR A 149 -22.30 7.79 40.98
C THR A 149 -22.64 6.36 41.43
N GLN A 150 -21.63 5.51 41.64
CA GLN A 150 -21.79 4.10 42.06
C GLN A 150 -21.11 3.78 43.41
N ALA A 151 -20.71 4.81 44.16
CA ALA A 151 -20.27 4.72 45.55
C ALA A 151 -21.27 5.48 46.43
#